data_AF-A0A7L3JMI0-F1
#
_entry.id   AF-A0A7L3JMI0-F1
#
_cell.length_a   1.000
_cell.length_b   1.000
_cell.length_c   1.000
_cell.angle_alpha   90.00
_cell.angle_beta   90.00
_cell.angle_gamma   90.00
#
_symmetry.space_group_name_H-M   'P 1'
#
loop_
_entity.id
_entity.type
_entity.pdbx_description
1 polymer ?
#
loop_
_entity_poly.entity_id
_entity_poly.type
_entity_poly.pdbx_seq_one_letter_code
_entity_poly.pdbx_strand_id
1 'polypeptide(L)'
;ASQPNSSYITTQAGNLPCKKIIHFVAQDDIKALVSKVLQECELQQYASVTFPAIGTGEAGRDPALVADDMIDAVTEFARSNSAPSVKTIKVVIFQPHLLSVFHTSMQKRESSAKTAAKFLLSKLTSFWNSEKRSSKEKTKAVLEKKIDLAVVQICGENKKKVEEAENWLKSAILKEQFQTEITDESIFHFSEAESEKLRDLQKKLKIALRLDGTSIRISGVEKDVWIAFSTIREMIHRVKAAKQEEIKAELLQNLIEWKYFEEDKDSYVPFDSLTNMRLENAFTGKQKDISVIIDEKKYTVNIEARNAVDDQGKRTTIIRVDKSEGK
;
A
#
# COMPACT_ATOMS: atom_id res chain seq x y z
N ALA A 1 -44.87 14.23 26.48
CA ALA A 1 -43.56 14.29 27.16
C ALA A 1 -42.69 15.29 26.42
N SER A 2 -42.33 16.40 27.08
CA SER A 2 -41.42 17.42 26.57
C SER A 2 -40.01 16.83 26.40
N GLN A 3 -39.47 16.84 25.19
CA GLN A 3 -38.06 16.48 24.99
C GLN A 3 -37.16 17.58 25.58
N PRO A 4 -36.06 17.21 26.26
CA PRO A 4 -35.14 18.14 26.88
C PRO A 4 -34.29 18.84 25.82
N ASN A 5 -34.23 20.18 25.84
CA ASN A 5 -33.21 21.05 25.26
C ASN A 5 -32.49 20.56 23.98
N SER A 6 -33.21 20.14 22.94
CA SER A 6 -32.58 19.86 21.65
C SER A 6 -32.39 21.18 20.88
N SER A 7 -31.19 21.43 20.35
CA SER A 7 -30.90 22.63 19.56
C SER A 7 -31.61 22.66 18.19
N TYR A 8 -32.39 21.61 17.87
CA TYR A 8 -33.21 21.46 16.68
C TYR A 8 -34.40 20.53 16.97
N ILE A 9 -35.46 20.61 16.18
CA ILE A 9 -36.57 19.65 16.16
C ILE A 9 -36.75 19.09 14.76
N THR A 10 -37.13 17.82 14.64
CA THR A 10 -37.35 17.16 13.34
C THR A 10 -38.83 16.82 13.17
N THR A 11 -39.44 17.25 12.07
CA THR A 11 -40.85 16.98 11.74
C THR A 11 -41.00 16.27 10.40
N GLN A 12 -42.22 15.80 10.13
CA GLN A 12 -42.60 15.36 8.78
C GLN A 12 -42.66 16.54 7.81
N ALA A 13 -42.60 16.24 6.51
CA ALA A 13 -42.56 17.23 5.44
C ALA A 13 -43.88 17.96 5.14
N GLY A 14 -45.02 17.37 5.53
CA GLY A 14 -46.33 17.87 5.08
C GLY A 14 -46.42 17.85 3.56
N ASN A 15 -46.76 18.98 2.95
CA ASN A 15 -46.88 19.14 1.49
C ASN A 15 -45.56 19.55 0.81
N LEU A 16 -44.45 19.68 1.54
CA LEU A 16 -43.17 20.03 0.95
C LEU A 16 -42.54 18.81 0.25
N PRO A 17 -41.80 19.01 -0.86
CA PRO A 17 -41.17 17.92 -1.62
C PRO A 17 -39.88 17.43 -0.94
N CYS A 18 -39.97 17.00 0.32
CA CYS A 18 -38.87 16.42 1.08
C CYS A 18 -39.38 15.28 2.00
N LYS A 19 -38.46 14.58 2.67
CA LYS A 19 -38.83 13.50 3.62
C LYS A 19 -39.08 14.02 5.03
N LYS A 20 -38.28 14.99 5.47
CA LYS A 20 -38.27 15.56 6.83
C LYS A 20 -37.94 17.04 6.77
N ILE A 21 -38.30 17.76 7.81
CA ILE A 21 -37.87 19.15 8.06
C ILE A 21 -37.13 19.15 9.38
N ILE A 22 -35.91 19.69 9.37
CA ILE A 22 -35.11 19.94 10.58
C ILE A 22 -35.22 21.44 10.86
N HIS A 23 -35.92 21.78 11.94
CA HIS A 23 -36.10 23.15 12.37
C HIS A 23 -35.07 23.46 13.43
N PHE A 24 -34.46 24.62 13.35
CA PHE A 24 -33.48 25.10 14.31
C PHE A 24 -33.67 26.58 14.54
N VAL A 25 -33.22 27.06 15.69
CA VAL A 25 -33.08 28.49 15.97
C VAL A 25 -31.68 28.89 15.50
N ALA A 26 -31.57 30.02 14.78
CA ALA A 26 -30.26 30.53 14.38
C ALA A 26 -29.40 30.80 15.63
N GLN A 27 -28.27 30.11 15.74
CA GLN A 27 -27.30 30.27 16.82
C GLN A 27 -26.14 31.16 16.36
N ASP A 28 -25.28 31.61 17.28
CA ASP A 28 -24.07 32.35 16.93
C ASP A 28 -23.11 31.50 16.08
N ASP A 29 -23.01 30.19 16.37
CA ASP A 29 -22.14 29.26 15.66
C ASP A 29 -22.90 28.56 14.51
N ILE A 30 -22.91 29.20 13.35
CA ILE A 30 -23.56 28.68 12.13
C ILE A 30 -22.85 27.41 11.65
N LYS A 31 -21.53 27.35 11.80
CA LYS A 31 -20.74 26.19 11.39
C LYS A 31 -21.14 24.94 12.19
N ALA A 32 -21.20 25.04 13.52
CA ALA A 32 -21.63 23.93 14.38
C ALA A 32 -23.07 23.50 14.10
N LEU A 33 -23.95 24.46 13.81
CA LEU A 33 -25.33 24.19 13.44
C LEU A 33 -25.43 23.37 12.14
N VAL A 34 -24.74 23.79 11.07
CA VAL A 34 -24.72 23.03 9.80
C VAL A 34 -24.12 21.65 10.01
N SER A 35 -23.03 21.53 10.78
CA SER A 35 -22.40 20.24 11.09
C SER A 35 -23.36 19.29 11.80
N LYS A 36 -24.15 19.76 12.78
CA LYS A 36 -25.18 18.94 13.45
C LYS A 36 -26.25 18.44 12.48
N VAL A 37 -26.72 19.31 11.57
CA VAL A 37 -27.71 18.90 10.56
C VAL A 37 -27.14 17.85 9.62
N LEU A 38 -25.89 18.00 9.17
CA LEU A 38 -25.23 17.01 8.33
C LEU A 38 -25.03 15.67 9.06
N GLN A 39 -24.66 15.69 10.34
CA GLN A 39 -24.56 14.49 11.18
C GLN A 39 -25.91 13.79 11.34
N GLU A 40 -27.00 14.52 11.59
CA GLU A 40 -28.34 13.94 11.66
C GLU A 40 -28.74 13.32 10.31
N CYS A 41 -28.49 14.00 9.19
CA CYS A 41 -28.77 13.43 7.87
C CYS A 41 -27.99 12.14 7.62
N GLU A 42 -26.75 12.05 8.08
CA GLU A 42 -25.91 10.87 7.97
C GLU A 42 -26.44 9.71 8.84
N LEU A 43 -26.82 10.00 10.09
CA LEU A 43 -27.44 9.03 11.00
C LEU A 43 -28.72 8.43 10.40
N GLN A 44 -29.50 9.25 9.71
CA GLN A 44 -30.75 8.83 9.04
C GLN A 44 -30.55 8.29 7.62
N GLN A 45 -29.31 8.19 7.14
CA GLN A 45 -28.96 7.71 5.79
C GLN A 45 -29.67 8.49 4.67
N TYR A 46 -29.76 9.82 4.79
CA TYR A 46 -30.34 10.67 3.76
C TYR A 46 -29.33 11.04 2.69
N ALA A 47 -29.74 10.98 1.42
CA ALA A 47 -28.86 11.28 0.29
C ALA A 47 -28.68 12.78 0.00
N SER A 48 -29.57 13.64 0.50
CA SER A 48 -29.58 15.06 0.16
C SER A 48 -30.15 15.93 1.26
N VAL A 49 -29.60 17.13 1.43
CA VAL A 49 -30.08 18.17 2.34
C VAL A 49 -30.08 19.54 1.66
N THR A 50 -31.04 20.39 2.01
CA THR A 50 -31.14 21.77 1.53
C THR A 50 -31.22 22.74 2.70
N PHE A 51 -30.41 23.80 2.63
CA PHE A 51 -30.33 24.87 3.62
C PHE A 51 -30.78 26.21 3.03
N PRO A 52 -31.38 27.10 3.82
CA PRO A 52 -31.42 28.52 3.49
C PRO A 52 -30.05 29.18 3.75
N ALA A 53 -29.88 30.46 3.41
CA ALA A 53 -28.79 31.27 3.95
C ALA A 53 -29.08 31.54 5.45
N ILE A 54 -28.52 30.71 6.33
CA ILE A 54 -28.95 30.63 7.73
C ILE A 54 -28.62 31.94 8.46
N GLY A 55 -29.63 32.56 9.08
CA GLY A 55 -29.45 33.74 9.93
C GLY A 55 -29.34 35.08 9.18
N THR A 56 -29.34 35.09 7.84
CA THR A 56 -29.27 36.33 7.03
C THR A 56 -30.62 37.04 6.85
N GLY A 57 -31.64 36.65 7.63
CA GLY A 57 -32.96 37.27 7.68
C GLY A 57 -33.09 38.11 8.95
N GLU A 58 -34.16 37.87 9.72
CA GLU A 58 -34.45 38.60 10.97
C GLU A 58 -33.31 38.55 12.00
N ALA A 59 -32.50 37.49 12.00
CA ALA A 59 -31.35 37.36 12.89
C ALA A 59 -30.18 38.31 12.54
N GLY A 60 -30.24 39.04 11.41
CA GLY A 60 -29.32 40.12 11.07
C GLY A 60 -27.85 39.71 10.91
N ARG A 61 -27.56 38.44 10.62
CA ARG A 61 -26.19 37.94 10.52
C ARG A 61 -25.51 38.42 9.25
N ASP A 62 -24.20 38.69 9.35
CA ASP A 62 -23.39 39.06 8.20
C ASP A 62 -23.38 37.93 7.15
N PRO A 63 -23.82 38.19 5.91
CA PRO A 63 -23.93 37.12 4.92
C PRO A 63 -22.60 36.53 4.46
N ALA A 64 -21.50 37.28 4.54
CA ALA A 64 -20.18 36.77 4.15
C ALA A 64 -19.65 35.79 5.19
N LEU A 65 -19.80 36.09 6.48
CA LEU A 65 -19.47 35.17 7.57
C LEU A 65 -20.35 33.91 7.51
N VAL A 66 -21.67 34.06 7.31
CA VAL A 66 -22.58 32.93 7.16
C VAL A 66 -22.15 32.03 5.99
N ALA A 67 -21.82 32.61 4.83
CA ALA A 67 -21.37 31.85 3.68
C ALA A 67 -20.06 31.09 3.97
N ASP A 68 -19.08 31.76 4.56
CA ASP A 68 -17.80 31.16 4.94
C ASP A 68 -18.00 29.99 5.93
N ASP A 69 -18.80 30.18 6.99
CA ASP A 69 -19.11 29.16 8.01
C ASP A 69 -19.85 27.95 7.46
N MET A 70 -20.88 28.18 6.63
CA MET A 70 -21.64 27.09 6.02
C MET A 70 -20.75 26.24 5.11
N ILE A 71 -19.90 26.86 4.29
CA ILE A 71 -19.00 26.13 3.40
C ILE A 71 -17.86 25.46 4.18
N ASP A 72 -17.43 26.02 5.32
CA ASP A 72 -16.48 25.36 6.24
C ASP A 72 -17.05 24.09 6.83
N ALA A 73 -18.29 24.15 7.34
CA ALA A 73 -18.96 22.96 7.87
C ALA A 73 -19.08 21.85 6.82
N VAL A 74 -19.46 22.21 5.58
CA VAL A 74 -19.53 21.24 4.46
C VAL A 74 -18.15 20.68 4.12
N THR A 75 -17.11 21.53 4.11
CA THR A 75 -15.73 21.13 3.83
C THR A 75 -15.21 20.15 4.89
N GLU A 76 -15.46 20.44 6.16
CA GLU A 76 -15.07 19.59 7.28
C GLU A 76 -15.83 18.26 7.27
N PHE A 77 -17.14 18.30 7.03
CA PHE A 77 -17.96 17.09 6.87
C PHE A 77 -17.43 16.18 5.77
N ALA A 78 -17.08 16.73 4.60
CA ALA A 78 -16.55 15.97 3.49
C ALA A 78 -15.17 15.35 3.76
N ARG A 79 -14.34 15.98 4.61
CA ARG A 79 -13.02 15.44 5.00
C ARG A 79 -13.13 14.34 6.03
N SER A 80 -14.05 14.48 6.99
CA SER A 80 -14.19 13.56 8.12
C SER A 80 -14.97 12.29 7.79
N ASN A 81 -15.67 12.25 6.65
CA ASN A 81 -16.50 11.12 6.23
C ASN A 81 -16.00 10.53 4.91
N SER A 82 -15.46 9.30 4.94
CA SER A 82 -14.89 8.62 3.77
C SER A 82 -15.93 8.03 2.82
N ALA A 83 -17.15 7.75 3.30
CA ALA A 83 -18.26 7.22 2.52
C ALA A 83 -19.61 7.76 3.01
N PRO A 84 -19.90 9.08 2.88
CA PRO A 84 -21.11 9.68 3.43
C PRO A 84 -22.35 9.22 2.65
N SER A 85 -23.45 8.96 3.33
CA SER A 85 -24.77 8.79 2.73
C SER A 85 -25.26 10.10 2.10
N VAL A 86 -24.95 11.25 2.73
CA VAL A 86 -25.25 12.59 2.17
C VAL A 86 -24.37 12.86 0.95
N LYS A 87 -24.97 12.90 -0.23
CA LYS A 87 -24.29 13.15 -1.52
C LYS A 87 -24.52 14.54 -2.08
N THR A 88 -25.61 15.20 -1.70
CA THR A 88 -25.99 16.51 -2.27
C THR A 88 -26.36 17.50 -1.17
N ILE A 89 -25.64 18.62 -1.13
CA ILE A 89 -25.91 19.73 -0.21
C ILE A 89 -26.20 20.96 -1.07
N LYS A 90 -27.37 21.57 -0.88
CA LYS A 90 -27.79 22.76 -1.62
C LYS A 90 -28.09 23.90 -0.66
N VAL A 91 -27.55 25.09 -0.93
CA VAL A 91 -28.00 26.32 -0.27
C VAL A 91 -28.95 27.04 -1.23
N VAL A 92 -30.20 27.25 -0.82
CA VAL A 92 -31.20 28.00 -1.57
C VAL A 92 -31.22 29.42 -1.05
N ILE A 93 -30.82 30.34 -1.92
CA ILE A 93 -30.71 31.76 -1.60
C ILE A 93 -31.94 32.47 -2.14
N PHE A 94 -32.72 33.07 -1.23
CA PHE A 94 -33.92 33.83 -1.60
C PHE A 94 -33.58 35.21 -2.15
N GLN A 95 -32.61 35.91 -1.54
CA GLN A 95 -32.23 37.28 -1.91
C GLN A 95 -31.10 37.26 -2.96
N PRO A 96 -31.32 37.71 -4.21
CA PRO A 96 -30.35 37.53 -5.30
C PRO A 96 -28.96 38.09 -5.04
N HIS A 97 -28.85 39.20 -4.31
CA HIS A 97 -27.54 39.82 -4.01
C HIS A 97 -26.64 38.89 -3.16
N LEU A 98 -27.23 38.04 -2.31
CA LEU A 98 -26.49 37.07 -1.49
C LEU A 98 -25.87 35.94 -2.31
N LEU A 99 -26.34 35.70 -3.54
CA LEU A 99 -25.76 34.69 -4.43
C LEU A 99 -24.30 34.99 -4.74
N SER A 100 -23.99 36.27 -4.99
CA SER A 100 -22.62 36.73 -5.25
C SER A 100 -21.69 36.54 -4.04
N VAL A 101 -22.23 36.68 -2.83
CA VAL A 101 -21.50 36.50 -1.56
C VAL A 101 -21.12 35.04 -1.37
N PHE A 102 -22.08 34.11 -1.50
CA PHE A 102 -21.81 32.67 -1.42
C PHE A 102 -20.87 32.20 -2.54
N HIS A 103 -21.04 32.71 -3.76
CA HIS A 103 -20.15 32.40 -4.87
C HIS A 103 -18.71 32.86 -4.58
N THR A 104 -18.54 34.08 -4.05
CA THR A 104 -17.22 34.60 -3.66
C THR A 104 -16.57 33.72 -2.58
N SER A 105 -17.34 33.28 -1.58
CA SER A 105 -16.84 32.36 -0.55
C SER A 105 -16.37 31.03 -1.14
N MET A 106 -17.11 30.46 -2.10
CA MET A 106 -16.68 29.25 -2.83
C MET A 106 -15.36 29.48 -3.59
N GLN A 107 -15.22 30.63 -4.28
CA GLN A 107 -14.01 30.98 -5.03
C GLN A 107 -12.78 31.21 -4.13
N LYS A 108 -12.96 31.76 -2.93
CA LYS A 108 -11.86 31.90 -1.94
C LYS A 108 -11.23 30.53 -1.63
N ARG A 109 -12.02 29.45 -1.58
CA ARG A 109 -11.52 28.10 -1.31
C ARG A 109 -10.77 27.50 -2.49
N GLU A 110 -11.17 27.84 -3.72
CA GLU A 110 -10.44 27.47 -4.92
C GLU A 110 -9.01 28.09 -4.94
N SER A 111 -8.90 29.37 -4.60
CA SER A 111 -7.61 30.08 -4.58
C SER A 111 -6.70 29.70 -3.40
N SER A 112 -7.29 29.41 -2.24
CA SER A 112 -6.56 28.82 -1.09
C SER A 112 -6.03 27.42 -1.43
N ALA A 113 -6.80 26.59 -2.14
CA ALA A 113 -6.34 25.29 -2.63
C ALA A 113 -5.18 25.42 -3.65
N LYS A 114 -5.19 26.42 -4.53
CA LYS A 114 -4.05 26.73 -5.43
C LYS A 114 -2.78 27.09 -4.65
N THR A 115 -2.91 27.82 -3.54
CA THR A 115 -1.78 28.21 -2.68
C THR A 115 -1.27 27.01 -1.87
N ALA A 116 -2.16 26.22 -1.26
CA ALA A 116 -1.80 25.00 -0.55
C ALA A 116 -1.17 23.94 -1.47
N ALA A 117 -1.68 23.77 -2.69
CA ALA A 117 -1.05 22.96 -3.71
C ALA A 117 0.36 23.49 -4.00
N LYS A 118 0.52 24.80 -4.27
CA LYS A 118 1.84 25.43 -4.49
C LYS A 118 2.84 25.17 -3.36
N PHE A 119 2.37 25.22 -2.10
CA PHE A 119 3.17 24.93 -0.91
C PHE A 119 3.49 23.44 -0.72
N LEU A 120 2.60 22.53 -1.10
CA LEU A 120 2.82 21.07 -1.02
C LEU A 120 3.86 20.60 -2.04
N LEU A 121 3.94 21.21 -3.23
CA LEU A 121 4.97 20.85 -4.21
C LEU A 121 6.35 21.34 -3.75
N SER A 122 6.39 22.43 -2.98
CA SER A 122 7.64 22.97 -2.41
C SER A 122 8.12 22.25 -1.14
N LYS A 123 7.27 21.48 -0.46
CA LYS A 123 7.63 20.73 0.76
C LYS A 123 8.05 19.27 0.49
N LEU A 124 8.01 18.80 -0.76
CA LEU A 124 8.42 17.44 -1.11
C LEU A 124 9.95 17.23 -1.15
N THR A 125 10.75 18.23 -0.78
CA THR A 125 12.22 18.19 -0.81
C THR A 125 12.90 18.05 0.55
N SER A 126 12.16 17.88 1.67
CA SER A 126 12.81 17.99 2.99
C SER A 126 12.24 17.13 4.12
N PHE A 127 12.08 15.81 3.98
CA PHE A 127 11.93 14.92 5.16
C PHE A 127 12.53 13.53 4.92
N TRP A 128 13.83 13.41 5.21
CA TRP A 128 14.51 12.17 5.56
C TRP A 128 14.84 12.23 7.05
N ASN A 129 14.26 11.33 7.86
CA ASN A 129 14.96 10.69 8.97
C ASN A 129 14.21 9.46 9.48
N SER A 130 15.01 8.49 9.89
CA SER A 130 14.71 7.08 10.14
C SER A 130 14.45 6.75 11.61
N GLU A 131 14.14 5.46 11.82
CA GLU A 131 14.04 4.67 13.08
C GLU A 131 12.61 4.54 13.64
N LYS A 132 12.12 3.38 14.14
CA LYS A 132 12.71 2.06 14.43
C LYS A 132 11.59 0.99 14.49
N ARG A 133 12.02 -0.28 14.42
CA ARG A 133 11.29 -1.56 14.36
C ARG A 133 10.40 -1.89 15.58
N SER A 134 9.40 -2.76 15.39
CA SER A 134 9.27 -4.05 16.11
C SER A 134 8.25 -5.01 15.47
N SER A 135 8.37 -6.28 15.84
CA SER A 135 8.13 -7.55 15.15
C SER A 135 6.81 -8.31 15.43
N LYS A 136 6.61 -9.39 14.62
CA LYS A 136 5.80 -10.65 14.78
C LYS A 136 4.35 -10.64 14.30
N GLU A 137 3.77 -11.68 13.69
CA GLU A 137 4.22 -12.91 13.01
C GLU A 137 2.99 -13.50 12.26
N LYS A 138 3.22 -14.04 11.05
CA LYS A 138 2.44 -15.00 10.23
C LYS A 138 0.90 -14.94 10.16
N THR A 139 0.43 -14.52 8.99
CA THR A 139 -0.50 -15.32 8.16
C THR A 139 -0.23 -14.99 6.70
N LYS A 140 -0.29 -15.97 5.79
CA LYS A 140 -0.30 -15.73 4.33
C LYS A 140 -1.57 -14.93 4.02
N ALA A 141 -1.48 -13.61 4.14
CA ALA A 141 -2.58 -12.70 3.92
C ALA A 141 -2.05 -11.58 3.06
N VAL A 142 -2.76 -11.36 1.94
CA VAL A 142 -2.91 -10.13 1.18
C VAL A 142 -2.10 -8.99 1.78
N LEU A 143 -1.16 -8.42 1.02
CA LEU A 143 -0.47 -7.21 1.41
C LEU A 143 -1.50 -6.08 1.56
N GLU A 144 -2.08 -5.96 2.75
CA GLU A 144 -3.21 -5.08 3.02
C GLU A 144 -2.80 -3.63 2.77
N LYS A 145 -3.51 -3.00 1.84
CA LYS A 145 -3.35 -1.60 1.52
C LYS A 145 -4.26 -0.80 2.46
N LYS A 146 -3.65 0.00 3.35
CA LYS A 146 -4.33 1.20 3.86
C LYS A 146 -4.47 2.14 2.67
N ILE A 147 -5.68 2.31 2.15
CA ILE A 147 -5.92 3.26 1.07
C ILE A 147 -5.70 4.66 1.64
N ASP A 148 -4.66 5.34 1.19
CA ASP A 148 -4.47 6.76 1.48
C ASP A 148 -5.59 7.54 0.76
N LEU A 149 -6.63 7.90 1.51
CA LEU A 149 -7.79 8.62 0.97
C LEU A 149 -7.37 10.02 0.51
N ALA A 150 -7.40 10.25 -0.80
CA ALA A 150 -7.25 11.58 -1.38
C ALA A 150 -8.64 12.18 -1.65
N VAL A 151 -8.93 13.34 -1.06
CA VAL A 151 -10.16 14.08 -1.30
C VAL A 151 -9.85 15.23 -2.26
N VAL A 152 -10.47 15.22 -3.44
CA VAL A 152 -10.40 16.29 -4.43
C VAL A 152 -11.70 17.09 -4.39
N GLN A 153 -11.60 18.40 -4.21
CA GLN A 153 -12.74 19.31 -4.26
C GLN A 153 -12.77 20.00 -5.63
N ILE A 154 -13.92 19.95 -6.30
CA ILE A 154 -14.14 20.55 -7.61
C ILE A 154 -15.19 21.65 -7.45
N CYS A 155 -14.83 22.87 -7.83
CA CYS A 155 -15.73 24.02 -7.86
C CYS A 155 -15.89 24.50 -9.31
N GLY A 156 -17.10 24.88 -9.70
CA GLY A 156 -17.40 25.35 -11.04
C GLY A 156 -18.68 26.18 -11.07
N GLU A 157 -18.86 26.95 -12.14
CA GLU A 157 -19.95 27.92 -12.30
C GLU A 157 -21.35 27.30 -12.23
N ASN A 158 -21.47 26.04 -12.64
CA ASN A 158 -22.72 25.30 -12.61
C ASN A 158 -22.46 23.79 -12.49
N LYS A 159 -23.51 23.04 -12.16
CA LYS A 159 -23.48 21.59 -11.97
C LYS A 159 -22.89 20.85 -13.17
N LYS A 160 -23.26 21.24 -14.40
CA LYS A 160 -22.77 20.59 -15.63
C LYS A 160 -21.25 20.70 -15.77
N LYS A 161 -20.67 21.86 -15.46
CA LYS A 161 -19.21 22.07 -15.49
C LYS A 161 -18.47 21.26 -14.43
N VAL A 162 -19.05 21.13 -13.24
CA VAL A 162 -18.50 20.28 -12.17
C VAL A 162 -18.53 18.81 -12.59
N GLU A 163 -19.64 18.32 -13.17
CA GLU A 163 -19.77 16.95 -13.66
C GLU A 163 -18.82 16.65 -14.84
N GLU A 164 -18.64 17.59 -15.78
CA GLU A 164 -17.67 17.48 -16.87
C GLU A 164 -16.24 17.30 -16.33
N ALA A 165 -15.83 18.12 -15.35
CA ALA A 165 -14.51 18.04 -14.73
C ALA A 165 -14.32 16.76 -13.89
N GLU A 166 -15.35 16.35 -13.14
CA GLU A 166 -15.35 15.10 -12.37
C GLU A 166 -15.17 13.88 -13.28
N ASN A 167 -15.93 13.82 -14.37
CA ASN A 167 -15.85 12.74 -15.35
C ASN A 167 -14.48 12.70 -16.03
N TRP A 168 -13.97 13.86 -16.45
CA TRP A 168 -12.62 13.95 -17.03
C TRP A 168 -11.55 13.45 -16.06
N LEU A 169 -11.60 13.86 -14.79
CA LEU A 169 -10.63 13.44 -13.77
C LEU A 169 -10.72 11.92 -13.53
N LYS A 170 -11.93 11.37 -13.41
CA LYS A 170 -12.15 9.92 -13.31
C LYS A 170 -11.56 9.17 -14.50
N SER A 171 -11.85 9.63 -15.72
CA SER A 171 -11.32 9.03 -16.95
C SER A 171 -9.80 9.12 -17.02
N ALA A 172 -9.21 10.25 -16.64
CA ALA A 172 -7.75 10.42 -16.62
C ALA A 172 -7.08 9.46 -15.63
N ILE A 173 -7.62 9.34 -14.41
CA ILE A 173 -7.10 8.41 -13.39
C ILE A 173 -7.22 6.96 -13.87
N LEU A 174 -8.38 6.58 -14.41
CA LEU A 174 -8.60 5.21 -14.90
C LEU A 174 -7.73 4.87 -16.11
N LYS A 175 -7.42 5.84 -16.98
CA LYS A 175 -6.57 5.63 -18.16
C LYS A 175 -5.11 5.36 -17.78
N GLU A 176 -4.61 5.99 -16.72
CA GLU A 176 -3.24 5.79 -16.22
C GLU A 176 -3.11 4.51 -15.37
N GLN A 177 -4.25 3.91 -14.97
CA GLN A 177 -4.27 2.70 -14.17
C GLN A 177 -4.06 1.47 -15.05
N PHE A 178 -3.03 0.70 -14.74
CA PHE A 178 -2.66 -0.52 -15.44
C PHE A 178 -2.63 -1.69 -14.48
N GLN A 179 -2.96 -2.87 -15.00
CA GLN A 179 -2.90 -4.13 -14.27
C GLN A 179 -2.31 -5.22 -15.17
N THR A 180 -1.43 -6.02 -14.59
CA THR A 180 -0.86 -7.22 -15.23
C THR A 180 -0.73 -8.35 -14.23
N GLU A 181 -0.52 -9.57 -14.72
CA GLU A 181 -0.38 -10.79 -13.93
C GLU A 181 0.81 -11.60 -14.44
N ILE A 182 1.60 -12.12 -13.51
CA ILE A 182 2.69 -13.04 -13.79
C ILE A 182 2.29 -14.38 -13.19
N THR A 183 2.32 -15.44 -14.00
CA THR A 183 2.07 -16.82 -13.55
C THR A 183 3.31 -17.67 -13.82
N ASP A 184 3.90 -18.23 -12.77
CA ASP A 184 5.07 -19.10 -12.85
C ASP A 184 5.14 -20.00 -11.59
N GLU A 185 5.38 -21.29 -11.78
CA GLU A 185 5.46 -22.28 -10.70
C GLU A 185 6.56 -21.96 -9.68
N SER A 186 7.64 -21.31 -10.12
CA SER A 186 8.77 -20.93 -9.26
C SER A 186 8.38 -19.92 -8.18
N ILE A 187 7.26 -19.22 -8.33
CA ILE A 187 6.71 -18.32 -7.31
C ILE A 187 6.37 -19.08 -6.03
N PHE A 188 5.98 -20.35 -6.12
CA PHE A 188 5.71 -21.20 -4.95
C PHE A 188 6.94 -21.37 -4.06
N HIS A 189 8.15 -21.26 -4.63
CA HIS A 189 9.42 -21.41 -3.94
C HIS A 189 10.00 -20.08 -3.41
N PHE A 190 9.24 -18.99 -3.46
CA PHE A 190 9.68 -17.71 -2.90
C PHE A 190 9.87 -17.83 -1.39
N SER A 191 11.04 -17.40 -0.91
CA SER A 191 11.39 -17.38 0.50
C SER A 191 10.94 -16.09 1.18
N GLU A 192 11.35 -15.91 2.43
CA GLU A 192 11.16 -14.65 3.15
C GLU A 192 11.87 -13.47 2.48
N ALA A 193 13.03 -13.72 1.85
CA ALA A 193 13.80 -12.69 1.15
C ALA A 193 13.04 -12.13 -0.07
N GLU A 194 12.47 -13.01 -0.90
CA GLU A 194 11.63 -12.59 -2.03
C GLU A 194 10.35 -11.89 -1.53
N SER A 195 9.74 -12.40 -0.45
CA SER A 195 8.57 -11.78 0.16
C SER A 195 8.84 -10.38 0.70
N GLU A 196 10.00 -10.14 1.31
CA GLU A 196 10.45 -8.82 1.74
C GLU A 196 10.69 -7.90 0.54
N LYS A 197 11.31 -8.41 -0.53
CA LYS A 197 11.52 -7.64 -1.75
C LYS A 197 10.20 -7.19 -2.41
N LEU A 198 9.19 -8.05 -2.40
CA LEU A 198 7.84 -7.70 -2.88
C LEU A 198 7.20 -6.59 -2.03
N ARG A 199 7.34 -6.65 -0.69
CA ARG A 199 6.87 -5.58 0.22
C ARG A 199 7.55 -4.25 -0.10
N ASP A 200 8.85 -4.27 -0.31
CA ASP A 200 9.64 -3.09 -0.64
C ASP A 200 9.21 -2.49 -1.99
N LEU A 201 9.02 -3.32 -3.02
CA LEU A 201 8.51 -2.89 -4.31
C LEU A 201 7.14 -2.22 -4.17
N GLN A 202 6.22 -2.84 -3.42
CA GLN A 202 4.89 -2.29 -3.20
C GLN A 202 4.96 -0.90 -2.54
N LYS A 203 5.78 -0.75 -1.49
CA LYS A 203 5.90 0.52 -0.75
C LYS A 203 6.60 1.61 -1.58
N LYS A 204 7.68 1.24 -2.28
CA LYS A 204 8.50 2.18 -3.07
C LYS A 204 7.75 2.71 -4.29
N LEU A 205 7.04 1.83 -4.98
CA LEU A 205 6.36 2.13 -6.24
C LEU A 205 4.87 2.49 -6.05
N LYS A 206 4.36 2.45 -4.81
CA LYS A 206 2.94 2.74 -4.47
C LYS A 206 1.90 1.89 -5.23
N ILE A 207 2.35 0.80 -5.81
CA ILE A 207 1.53 -0.22 -6.49
C ILE A 207 0.77 -1.08 -5.48
N ALA A 208 -0.13 -1.92 -5.97
CA ALA A 208 -0.73 -3.02 -5.22
C ALA A 208 -0.26 -4.35 -5.81
N LEU A 209 0.20 -5.23 -4.94
CA LEU A 209 0.58 -6.60 -5.27
C LEU A 209 -0.37 -7.58 -4.59
N ARG A 210 -0.88 -8.54 -5.36
CA ARG A 210 -1.68 -9.65 -4.82
C ARG A 210 -1.03 -10.96 -5.24
N LEU A 211 -0.74 -11.79 -4.25
CA LEU A 211 -0.22 -13.13 -4.45
C LEU A 211 -1.39 -14.12 -4.36
N ASP A 212 -1.48 -14.99 -5.35
CA ASP A 212 -2.43 -16.11 -5.35
C ASP A 212 -1.72 -17.35 -5.91
N GLY A 213 -1.26 -18.22 -5.01
CA GLY A 213 -0.51 -19.43 -5.35
C GLY A 213 0.75 -19.13 -6.17
N THR A 214 0.72 -19.51 -7.45
CA THR A 214 1.79 -19.34 -8.44
C THR A 214 1.60 -18.09 -9.30
N SER A 215 0.70 -17.19 -8.90
CA SER A 215 0.42 -15.95 -9.63
C SER A 215 0.65 -14.71 -8.78
N ILE A 216 1.18 -13.67 -9.41
CA ILE A 216 1.35 -12.34 -8.83
C ILE A 216 0.65 -11.33 -9.72
N ARG A 217 -0.40 -10.70 -9.18
CA ARG A 217 -1.10 -9.59 -9.83
C ARG A 217 -0.53 -8.27 -9.37
N ILE A 218 -0.26 -7.40 -10.32
CA ILE A 218 0.36 -6.08 -10.11
C ILE A 218 -0.61 -5.03 -10.64
N SER A 219 -0.98 -4.05 -9.83
CA SER A 219 -1.81 -2.92 -10.27
C SER A 219 -1.32 -1.58 -9.74
N GLY A 220 -1.45 -0.53 -10.56
CA GLY A 220 -0.94 0.80 -10.24
C GLY A 220 -0.82 1.66 -11.50
N VAL A 221 0.04 2.67 -11.44
CA VAL A 221 0.40 3.48 -12.62
C VAL A 221 1.28 2.64 -13.56
N GLU A 222 1.03 2.71 -14.86
CA GLU A 222 1.67 1.86 -15.88
C GLU A 222 3.20 1.76 -15.74
N LYS A 223 3.89 2.90 -15.64
CA LYS A 223 5.36 2.94 -15.48
C LYS A 223 5.84 2.13 -14.27
N ASP A 224 5.19 2.30 -13.13
CA ASP A 224 5.55 1.65 -11.88
C ASP A 224 5.22 0.16 -11.91
N VAL A 225 4.11 -0.21 -12.55
CA VAL A 225 3.74 -1.61 -12.79
C VAL A 225 4.79 -2.31 -13.64
N TRP A 226 5.31 -1.68 -14.70
CA TRP A 226 6.36 -2.27 -15.55
C TRP A 226 7.70 -2.44 -14.83
N ILE A 227 8.09 -1.48 -13.98
CA ILE A 227 9.31 -1.60 -13.15
C ILE A 227 9.18 -2.81 -12.21
N ALA A 228 8.02 -2.95 -11.54
CA ALA A 228 7.77 -4.08 -10.66
C ALA A 228 7.72 -5.40 -11.43
N PHE A 229 7.05 -5.43 -12.58
CA PHE A 229 6.94 -6.62 -13.43
C PHE A 229 8.32 -7.15 -13.82
N SER A 230 9.21 -6.28 -14.32
CA SER A 230 10.58 -6.66 -14.70
C SER A 230 11.36 -7.18 -13.50
N THR A 231 11.28 -6.49 -12.35
CA THR A 231 11.99 -6.92 -11.13
C THR A 231 11.50 -8.29 -10.65
N ILE A 232 10.19 -8.54 -10.67
CA ILE A 232 9.59 -9.81 -10.25
C ILE A 232 10.00 -10.93 -11.22
N ARG A 233 10.04 -10.68 -12.53
CA ARG A 233 10.53 -11.67 -13.51
C ARG A 233 11.99 -12.06 -13.25
N GLU A 234 12.85 -11.11 -12.90
CA GLU A 234 14.23 -11.42 -12.52
C GLU A 234 14.30 -12.28 -11.25
N MET A 235 13.46 -11.99 -10.25
CA MET A 235 13.38 -12.81 -9.03
C MET A 235 12.97 -14.25 -9.37
N ILE A 236 11.93 -14.42 -10.19
CA ILE A 236 11.47 -15.74 -10.67
C ILE A 236 12.61 -16.49 -11.36
N HIS A 237 13.33 -15.83 -12.27
CA HIS A 237 14.47 -16.45 -12.96
C HIS A 237 15.57 -16.89 -11.99
N ARG A 238 15.88 -16.08 -10.97
CA ARG A 238 16.89 -16.43 -9.95
C ARG A 238 16.45 -17.63 -9.10
N VAL A 239 15.21 -17.63 -8.62
CA VAL A 239 14.65 -18.75 -7.84
C VAL A 239 14.64 -20.03 -8.67
N LYS A 240 14.21 -19.93 -9.94
CA LYS A 240 14.19 -21.06 -10.87
C LYS A 240 15.59 -21.63 -11.11
N ALA A 241 16.59 -20.77 -11.33
CA ALA A 241 17.97 -21.19 -11.52
C ALA A 241 18.54 -21.85 -10.26
N ALA A 242 18.28 -21.29 -9.08
CA ALA A 242 18.72 -21.87 -7.81
C ALA A 242 18.10 -23.26 -7.56
N LYS A 243 16.80 -23.43 -7.82
CA LYS A 243 16.12 -24.72 -7.65
C LYS A 243 16.65 -25.77 -8.63
N GLN A 244 16.92 -25.38 -9.87
CA GLN A 244 17.51 -26.29 -10.86
C GLN A 244 18.92 -26.74 -10.44
N GLU A 245 19.69 -25.85 -9.84
CA GLU A 245 21.03 -26.15 -9.36
C GLU A 245 21.00 -27.09 -8.14
N GLU A 246 20.06 -26.88 -7.22
CA GLU A 246 19.82 -27.77 -6.08
C GLU A 246 19.46 -29.19 -6.54
N ILE A 247 18.52 -29.32 -7.50
CA ILE A 247 18.13 -30.63 -8.06
C ILE A 247 19.33 -31.33 -8.72
N LYS A 248 20.15 -30.59 -9.48
CA LYS A 248 21.36 -31.15 -10.09
C LYS A 248 22.36 -31.64 -9.03
N ALA A 249 22.53 -30.86 -7.96
CA ALA A 249 23.42 -31.18 -6.86
C ALA A 249 22.99 -32.47 -6.14
N GLU A 250 21.68 -32.64 -5.90
CA GLU A 250 21.10 -33.86 -5.31
C GLU A 250 21.29 -35.08 -6.21
N LEU A 251 21.06 -34.95 -7.52
CA LEU A 251 21.28 -36.03 -8.48
C LEU A 251 22.75 -36.44 -8.55
N LEU A 252 23.67 -35.49 -8.52
CA LEU A 252 25.11 -35.78 -8.51
C LEU A 252 25.54 -36.50 -7.22
N GLN A 253 24.98 -36.12 -6.07
CA GLN A 253 25.28 -36.76 -4.78
C GLN A 253 24.92 -38.25 -4.73
N ASN A 254 23.94 -38.69 -5.55
CA ASN A 254 23.60 -40.10 -5.71
C ASN A 254 24.70 -40.90 -6.44
N LEU A 255 25.53 -40.24 -7.25
CA LEU A 255 26.63 -40.86 -7.99
C LEU A 255 27.96 -40.73 -7.24
N ILE A 256 28.24 -39.54 -6.70
CA ILE A 256 29.53 -39.21 -6.09
C ILE A 256 29.29 -38.46 -4.77
N GLU A 257 29.95 -38.93 -3.71
CA GLU A 257 29.81 -38.37 -2.37
C GLU A 257 31.16 -38.03 -1.76
N TRP A 258 31.36 -36.73 -1.54
CA TRP A 258 32.43 -36.20 -0.72
C TRP A 258 32.00 -36.27 0.75
N LYS A 259 32.92 -36.69 1.61
CA LYS A 259 32.73 -36.78 3.06
C LYS A 259 33.90 -36.14 3.78
N TYR A 260 33.65 -35.59 4.96
CA TYR A 260 34.69 -35.17 5.89
C TYR A 260 34.65 -36.04 7.13
N PHE A 261 35.80 -36.18 7.79
CA PHE A 261 35.91 -36.88 9.04
C PHE A 261 35.45 -35.98 10.20
N GLU A 262 34.47 -36.43 10.97
CA GLU A 262 33.97 -35.71 12.15
C GLU A 262 34.49 -36.42 13.41
N GLU A 263 35.38 -35.74 14.16
CA GLU A 263 36.05 -36.32 15.33
C GLU A 263 35.06 -36.74 16.42
N ASP A 264 34.01 -35.96 16.67
CA ASP A 264 33.03 -36.22 17.72
C ASP A 264 32.22 -37.50 17.48
N LYS A 265 32.01 -37.88 16.20
CA LYS A 265 31.25 -39.07 15.80
C LYS A 265 32.15 -40.22 15.34
N ASP A 266 33.48 -40.02 15.35
CA ASP A 266 34.48 -40.96 14.83
C ASP A 266 34.09 -41.57 13.47
N SER A 267 33.53 -40.74 12.57
CA SER A 267 32.94 -41.23 11.31
C SER A 267 32.99 -40.22 10.18
N TYR A 268 32.81 -40.71 8.94
CA TYR A 268 32.74 -39.87 7.75
C TYR A 268 31.31 -39.43 7.47
N VAL A 269 31.08 -38.12 7.52
CA VAL A 269 29.77 -37.51 7.26
C VAL A 269 29.77 -36.86 5.88
N PRO A 270 28.72 -37.07 5.06
CA PRO A 270 28.62 -36.44 3.76
C PRO A 270 28.44 -34.93 3.87
N PHE A 271 29.01 -34.20 2.91
CA PHE A 271 28.68 -32.78 2.72
C PHE A 271 27.22 -32.63 2.23
N ASP A 272 26.64 -31.44 2.41
CA ASP A 272 25.37 -31.11 1.74
C ASP A 272 25.51 -31.19 0.22
N SER A 273 24.41 -31.41 -0.50
CA SER A 273 24.41 -31.67 -1.94
C SER A 273 25.12 -30.56 -2.73
N LEU A 274 24.93 -29.29 -2.36
CA LEU A 274 25.52 -28.14 -3.05
C LEU A 274 27.03 -28.05 -2.81
N THR A 275 27.48 -28.23 -1.56
CA THR A 275 28.92 -28.29 -1.25
C THR A 275 29.58 -29.50 -1.90
N ASN A 276 28.92 -30.66 -1.91
CA ASN A 276 29.36 -31.87 -2.61
C ASN A 276 29.59 -31.61 -4.10
N MET A 277 28.63 -30.97 -4.78
CA MET A 277 28.78 -30.60 -6.19
C MET A 277 29.91 -29.62 -6.44
N ARG A 278 30.13 -28.64 -5.54
CA ARG A 278 31.25 -27.70 -5.66
C ARG A 278 32.60 -28.40 -5.54
N LEU A 279 32.73 -29.34 -4.60
CA LEU A 279 33.93 -30.16 -4.44
C LEU A 279 34.19 -31.02 -5.68
N GLU A 280 33.16 -31.65 -6.24
CA GLU A 280 33.30 -32.46 -7.44
C GLU A 280 33.67 -31.65 -8.69
N ASN A 281 33.07 -30.47 -8.84
CA ASN A 281 33.44 -29.54 -9.91
C ASN A 281 34.89 -29.07 -9.78
N ALA A 282 35.36 -28.79 -8.56
CA ALA A 282 36.75 -28.40 -8.30
C ALA A 282 37.73 -29.54 -8.62
N PHE A 283 37.38 -30.77 -8.25
CA PHE A 283 38.14 -31.97 -8.58
C PHE A 283 38.24 -32.20 -10.10
N THR A 284 37.10 -32.17 -10.79
CA THR A 284 37.06 -32.33 -12.25
C THR A 284 37.79 -31.20 -12.97
N GLY A 285 37.68 -29.97 -12.45
CA GLY A 285 38.35 -28.78 -12.96
C GLY A 285 39.84 -28.67 -12.60
N LYS A 286 40.41 -29.64 -11.86
CA LYS A 286 41.80 -29.63 -11.37
C LYS A 286 42.15 -28.38 -10.57
N GLN A 287 41.19 -27.85 -9.81
CA GLN A 287 41.43 -26.76 -8.88
C GLN A 287 42.15 -27.29 -7.63
N LYS A 288 43.21 -26.60 -7.20
CA LYS A 288 44.02 -27.03 -6.05
C LYS A 288 43.28 -26.89 -4.72
N ASP A 289 42.75 -25.69 -4.47
CA ASP A 289 42.13 -25.34 -3.20
C ASP A 289 40.73 -24.74 -3.40
N ILE A 290 39.80 -25.08 -2.53
CA ILE A 290 38.44 -24.52 -2.48
C ILE A 290 38.00 -24.27 -1.04
N SER A 291 37.27 -23.17 -0.80
CA SER A 291 36.71 -22.89 0.52
C SER A 291 35.35 -23.56 0.71
N VAL A 292 35.16 -24.23 1.84
CA VAL A 292 33.89 -24.84 2.27
C VAL A 292 33.55 -24.41 3.70
N ILE A 293 32.31 -24.65 4.11
CA ILE A 293 31.86 -24.42 5.49
C ILE A 293 31.50 -25.77 6.11
N ILE A 294 32.06 -26.07 7.29
CA ILE A 294 31.78 -27.25 8.11
C ILE A 294 31.48 -26.73 9.51
N ASP A 295 30.33 -27.07 10.09
CA ASP A 295 29.89 -26.62 11.41
C ASP A 295 30.06 -25.11 11.63
N GLU A 296 29.56 -24.32 10.67
CA GLU A 296 29.62 -22.85 10.64
C GLU A 296 31.04 -22.26 10.58
N LYS A 297 32.08 -23.09 10.48
CA LYS A 297 33.49 -22.66 10.34
C LYS A 297 33.96 -22.81 8.90
N LYS A 298 34.82 -21.89 8.47
CA LYS A 298 35.38 -21.89 7.12
C LYS A 298 36.63 -22.76 7.08
N TYR A 299 36.67 -23.68 6.11
CA TYR A 299 37.84 -24.52 5.82
C TYR A 299 38.33 -24.27 4.41
N THR A 300 39.65 -24.38 4.22
CA THR A 300 40.27 -24.47 2.89
C THR A 300 40.59 -25.92 2.61
N VAL A 301 39.90 -26.49 1.63
CA VAL A 301 40.06 -27.86 1.17
C VAL A 301 41.13 -27.90 0.09
N ASN A 302 42.18 -28.69 0.32
CA ASN A 302 43.12 -29.09 -0.72
C ASN A 302 42.64 -30.39 -1.37
N ILE A 303 42.27 -30.31 -2.64
CA ILE A 303 41.63 -31.40 -3.38
C ILE A 303 42.61 -32.56 -3.65
N GLU A 304 43.88 -32.24 -3.92
CA GLU A 304 44.93 -33.25 -4.19
C GLU A 304 45.36 -33.97 -2.91
N ALA A 305 45.59 -33.22 -1.83
CA ALA A 305 46.04 -33.75 -0.54
C ALA A 305 44.89 -34.33 0.31
N ARG A 306 43.64 -34.22 -0.16
CA ARG A 306 42.43 -34.75 0.47
C ARG A 306 42.29 -34.36 1.95
N ASN A 307 42.58 -33.10 2.24
CA ASN A 307 42.42 -32.53 3.58
C ASN A 307 41.81 -31.13 3.53
N ALA A 308 41.20 -30.75 4.63
CA ALA A 308 40.61 -29.44 4.87
C ALA A 308 41.34 -28.81 6.06
N VAL A 309 41.67 -27.52 5.97
CA VAL A 309 42.37 -26.78 7.03
C VAL A 309 41.52 -25.58 7.45
N ASP A 310 41.27 -25.42 8.75
CA ASP A 310 40.60 -24.22 9.28
C ASP A 310 41.56 -23.02 9.40
N ASP A 311 41.05 -21.89 9.88
CA ASP A 311 41.83 -20.66 10.11
C ASP A 311 42.85 -20.79 11.25
N GLN A 312 42.72 -21.82 12.09
CA GLN A 312 43.63 -22.13 13.20
C GLN A 312 44.67 -23.20 12.82
N GLY A 313 44.62 -23.73 11.60
CA GLY A 313 45.52 -24.77 11.12
C GLY A 313 45.12 -26.19 11.51
N LYS A 314 43.93 -26.39 12.12
CA LYS A 314 43.39 -27.73 12.40
C LYS A 314 43.07 -28.41 11.07
N ARG A 315 43.54 -29.65 10.94
CA ARG A 315 43.38 -30.47 9.75
C ARG A 315 42.27 -31.49 9.94
N THR A 316 41.40 -31.58 8.94
CA THR A 316 40.35 -32.60 8.82
C THR A 316 40.51 -33.35 7.52
N THR A 317 40.43 -34.68 7.55
CA THR A 317 40.53 -35.50 6.34
C THR A 317 39.22 -35.48 5.56
N ILE A 318 39.31 -35.47 4.23
CA ILE A 318 38.16 -35.62 3.35
C ILE A 318 38.34 -36.80 2.40
N ILE A 319 37.24 -37.42 2.00
CA ILE A 319 37.25 -38.54 1.04
C ILE A 319 36.22 -38.32 -0.05
N ARG A 320 36.52 -38.82 -1.25
CA ARG A 320 35.60 -38.92 -2.38
C ARG A 320 35.20 -40.38 -2.54
N VAL A 321 33.90 -40.66 -2.53
CA VAL A 321 33.32 -41.99 -2.73
C VAL A 321 32.56 -41.99 -4.04
N ASP A 322 33.01 -42.82 -4.98
CA ASP A 322 32.26 -43.08 -6.22
C ASP A 322 31.28 -44.23 -5.96
N LYS A 323 29.98 -43.91 -6.00
CA LYS A 323 28.91 -44.90 -5.76
C LYS A 323 28.58 -45.69 -7.02
N SER A 324 29.11 -45.31 -8.18
CA SER A 324 28.88 -46.02 -9.44
C SER A 324 29.76 -47.26 -9.61
N GLU A 325 30.90 -47.32 -8.92
CA GLU A 325 31.85 -48.45 -8.98
C GLU A 325 31.48 -49.63 -8.04
N GLY A 326 30.33 -49.54 -7.36
CA GLY A 326 29.82 -50.53 -6.41
C GLY A 326 28.49 -51.15 -6.84
N LYS A 327 28.43 -51.77 -8.02
CA LYS A 327 27.44 -52.78 -8.39
C LYS A 327 27.94 -53.71 -9.49
#